data_AF-A0A952T4S6-F1
#
_entry.id   AF-A0A952T4S6-F1
#
_cell.length_a   1.000
_cell.length_b   1.000
_cell.length_c   1.000
_cell.angle_alpha   90.00
_cell.angle_beta   90.00
_cell.angle_gamma   90.00
#
_symmetry.space_group_name_H-M   'P 1'
#
loop_
_entity.id
_entity.type
_entity.pdbx_description
1 polymer ?
#
loop_
_entity_poly.entity_id
_entity_poly.type
_entity_poly.pdbx_seq_one_letter_code
_entity_poly.pdbx_strand_id
1 'polypeptide(L)'
;MISVTGATGKYILQPSLIAMHRESVEWISATELWKRELAFFQNLLDQHAPKMDHVEFKKQVDHYQHLITYYNGELVDLLRKKLKDHEKQLAVMLQELNESDTEYFKDHAGIIEEVSAFAKVFAEFKHGFFAFIEKGFSAY
;
A
#
# COMPACT_ATOMS: atom_id res chain seq x y z
N MET A 1 1.13 16.81 -22.10
CA MET A 1 2.45 17.41 -21.79
C MET A 1 2.21 18.76 -21.16
N ILE A 2 2.52 18.92 -19.87
CA ILE A 2 2.37 20.21 -19.17
C ILE A 2 3.74 20.91 -19.28
N SER A 3 3.74 22.06 -19.96
CA SER A 3 4.93 22.86 -20.24
C SER A 3 5.52 23.43 -18.95
N VAL A 4 6.83 23.27 -18.76
CA VAL A 4 7.55 23.60 -17.50
C VAL A 4 7.98 25.07 -17.43
N THR A 5 7.75 25.89 -18.44
CA THR A 5 8.21 27.29 -18.42
C THR A 5 7.18 28.23 -19.03
N GLY A 6 6.22 28.65 -18.19
CA GLY A 6 5.30 29.74 -18.51
C GLY A 6 5.19 30.65 -17.29
N ALA A 7 5.88 31.79 -17.34
CA ALA A 7 5.83 32.81 -16.31
C ALA A 7 4.41 33.42 -16.22
N THR A 8 3.61 32.93 -15.27
CA THR A 8 2.47 33.66 -14.71
C THR A 8 2.81 33.90 -13.24
N GLY A 9 2.94 35.18 -12.87
CA GLY A 9 3.48 35.65 -11.59
C GLY A 9 2.62 35.37 -10.35
N LYS A 10 2.06 34.16 -10.21
CA LYS A 10 1.25 33.75 -9.07
C LYS A 10 1.39 32.28 -8.67
N TYR A 11 2.42 31.59 -9.16
CA TYR A 11 2.78 30.26 -8.71
C TYR A 11 4.19 30.33 -8.15
N ILE A 12 4.31 30.48 -6.82
CA ILE A 12 5.50 29.98 -6.15
C ILE A 12 5.47 28.47 -6.45
N LEU A 13 6.38 27.99 -7.28
CA LEU A 13 6.55 26.56 -7.47
C LEU A 13 6.92 26.01 -6.09
N GLN A 14 6.04 25.20 -5.50
CA GLN A 14 6.19 24.60 -4.16
C GLN A 14 6.79 23.19 -4.35
N PRO A 15 8.10 23.05 -4.59
CA PRO A 15 8.64 21.83 -5.20
C PRO A 15 8.63 20.67 -4.20
N SER A 16 8.72 20.99 -2.91
CA SER A 16 8.56 20.06 -1.79
C SER A 16 7.14 19.48 -1.73
N LEU A 17 6.11 20.32 -1.79
CA LEU A 17 4.71 19.88 -1.78
C LEU A 17 4.38 19.04 -3.03
N ILE A 18 4.93 19.41 -4.20
CA ILE A 18 4.77 18.61 -5.42
C ILE A 18 5.45 17.23 -5.30
N ALA A 19 6.62 17.16 -4.66
CA ALA A 19 7.30 15.89 -4.42
C ALA A 19 6.48 14.99 -3.49
N MET A 20 5.98 15.55 -2.38
CA MET A 20 5.10 14.86 -1.42
C MET A 20 3.80 14.37 -2.05
N HIS A 21 3.21 15.16 -2.96
CA HIS A 21 2.04 14.75 -3.73
C HIS A 21 2.33 13.50 -4.56
N ARG A 22 3.44 13.52 -5.32
CA ARG A 22 3.83 12.37 -6.16
C ARG A 22 4.03 11.12 -5.32
N GLU A 23 4.75 11.23 -4.21
CA GLU A 23 5.01 10.12 -3.30
C GLU A 23 3.70 9.57 -2.71
N SER A 24 2.80 10.44 -2.26
CA SER A 24 1.48 10.04 -1.74
C SER A 24 0.65 9.28 -2.79
N VAL A 25 0.62 9.78 -4.03
CA VAL A 25 -0.11 9.14 -5.15
C VAL A 25 0.49 7.79 -5.53
N GLU A 26 1.82 7.67 -5.53
CA GLU A 26 2.51 6.40 -5.76
C GLU A 26 2.10 5.37 -4.71
N TRP A 27 2.11 5.74 -3.43
CA TRP A 27 1.69 4.83 -2.35
C TRP A 27 0.20 4.52 -2.37
N ILE A 28 -0.66 5.48 -2.69
CA ILE A 28 -2.10 5.20 -2.91
C ILE A 28 -2.26 4.15 -4.01
N SER A 29 -1.52 4.28 -5.11
CA SER A 29 -1.55 3.32 -6.21
C SER A 29 -1.02 1.94 -5.77
N ALA A 30 0.02 1.90 -4.94
CA ALA A 30 0.52 0.66 -4.36
C ALA A 30 -0.53 -0.03 -3.47
N THR A 31 -1.25 0.71 -2.63
CA THR A 31 -2.33 0.12 -1.79
C THR A 31 -3.45 -0.51 -2.62
N GLU A 32 -3.77 0.06 -3.79
CA GLU A 32 -4.72 -0.53 -4.73
C GLU A 32 -4.21 -1.82 -5.36
N LEU A 33 -2.91 -1.85 -5.71
CA LEU A 33 -2.28 -3.05 -6.22
C LEU A 33 -2.31 -4.15 -5.16
N TRP A 34 -1.95 -3.84 -3.90
CA TRP A 34 -1.99 -4.81 -2.80
C TRP A 34 -3.38 -5.38 -2.57
N LYS A 35 -4.44 -4.57 -2.69
CA LYS A 35 -5.83 -5.08 -2.64
C LYS A 35 -6.14 -6.09 -3.73
N ARG A 36 -5.69 -5.83 -4.96
CA ARG A 36 -5.86 -6.76 -6.08
C ARG A 36 -5.04 -8.03 -5.88
N GLU A 37 -3.80 -7.90 -5.41
CA GLU A 37 -2.93 -9.03 -5.08
C GLU A 37 -3.54 -9.89 -3.97
N LEU A 38 -4.08 -9.29 -2.90
CA LEU A 38 -4.75 -10.01 -1.81
C LEU A 38 -5.99 -10.77 -2.28
N ALA A 39 -6.82 -10.17 -3.15
CA ALA A 39 -7.94 -10.88 -3.76
C ALA A 39 -7.47 -12.05 -4.64
N PHE A 40 -6.36 -11.87 -5.37
CA PHE A 40 -5.75 -12.96 -6.13
C PHE A 40 -5.23 -14.08 -5.22
N PHE A 41 -4.57 -13.76 -4.10
CA PHE A 41 -4.09 -14.75 -3.13
C PHE A 41 -5.23 -15.51 -2.48
N GLN A 42 -6.33 -14.82 -2.13
CA GLN A 42 -7.53 -15.48 -1.63
C GLN A 42 -8.05 -16.52 -2.62
N ASN A 43 -8.23 -16.13 -3.89
CA ASN A 43 -8.68 -17.03 -4.93
C ASN A 43 -7.73 -18.23 -5.11
N LEU A 44 -6.42 -18.00 -5.02
CA LEU A 44 -5.43 -19.06 -5.14
C LEU A 44 -5.52 -20.02 -3.95
N LEU A 45 -5.69 -19.51 -2.73
CA LEU A 45 -5.85 -20.32 -1.54
C LEU A 45 -7.13 -21.17 -1.61
N ASP A 46 -8.25 -20.59 -2.01
CA ASP A 46 -9.55 -21.28 -2.14
C ASP A 46 -9.51 -22.43 -3.15
N GLN A 47 -8.75 -22.27 -4.24
CA GLN A 47 -8.58 -23.31 -5.26
C GLN A 47 -7.71 -24.49 -4.81
N HIS A 48 -6.79 -24.27 -3.87
CA HIS A 48 -5.78 -25.26 -3.49
C HIS A 48 -6.01 -25.88 -2.12
N ALA A 49 -6.63 -25.16 -1.19
CA ALA A 49 -6.96 -25.66 0.15
C ALA A 49 -7.72 -27.00 0.15
N PRO A 50 -8.71 -27.26 -0.74
CA PRO A 50 -9.42 -28.54 -0.77
C PRO A 50 -8.55 -29.75 -1.14
N LYS A 51 -7.40 -29.52 -1.80
CA LYS A 51 -6.48 -30.59 -2.24
C LYS A 51 -5.44 -30.94 -1.17
N MET A 52 -5.39 -30.19 -0.07
CA MET A 52 -4.36 -30.33 0.96
C MET A 52 -4.92 -30.98 2.23
N ASP A 53 -4.86 -32.32 2.31
CA ASP A 53 -5.49 -33.05 3.41
C ASP A 53 -4.61 -33.27 4.66
N HIS A 54 -3.31 -32.95 4.58
CA HIS A 54 -2.38 -33.12 5.68
C HIS A 54 -2.53 -32.00 6.73
N VAL A 55 -2.53 -32.39 8.02
CA VAL A 55 -2.83 -31.49 9.16
C VAL A 55 -1.92 -30.26 9.21
N GLU A 56 -0.64 -30.42 8.87
CA GLU A 56 0.31 -29.30 8.83
C GLU A 56 0.00 -28.28 7.74
N PHE A 57 -0.50 -28.74 6.59
CA PHE A 57 -0.91 -27.85 5.50
C PHE A 57 -2.18 -27.09 5.87
N LYS A 58 -3.14 -27.74 6.55
CA LYS A 58 -4.36 -27.05 7.04
C LYS A 58 -4.02 -25.89 7.97
N LYS A 59 -3.07 -26.05 8.89
CA LYS A 59 -2.59 -24.95 9.75
C LYS A 59 -1.97 -23.80 8.97
N GLN A 60 -1.23 -24.09 7.90
CA GLN A 60 -0.63 -23.07 7.05
C GLN A 60 -1.69 -22.35 6.20
N VAL A 61 -2.69 -23.07 5.69
CA VAL A 61 -3.87 -22.48 5.03
C VAL A 61 -4.55 -21.50 5.98
N ASP A 62 -4.88 -21.91 7.20
CA ASP A 62 -5.54 -21.06 8.20
C ASP A 62 -4.68 -19.82 8.51
N HIS A 63 -3.36 -19.98 8.63
CA HIS A 63 -2.45 -18.87 8.85
C HIS A 63 -2.51 -17.83 7.71
N TYR A 64 -2.38 -18.28 6.46
CA TYR A 64 -2.46 -17.37 5.31
C TYR A 64 -3.86 -16.77 5.13
N GLN A 65 -4.93 -17.53 5.42
CA GLN A 65 -6.30 -17.02 5.40
C GLN A 65 -6.48 -15.86 6.37
N HIS A 66 -5.96 -15.99 7.60
CA HIS A 66 -6.01 -14.92 8.59
C HIS A 66 -5.21 -13.69 8.14
N LEU A 67 -4.00 -13.88 7.61
CA LEU A 67 -3.18 -12.78 7.11
C LEU A 67 -3.84 -12.04 5.94
N ILE A 68 -4.40 -12.77 4.97
CA ILE A 68 -5.12 -12.18 3.83
C ILE A 68 -6.30 -11.36 4.33
N THR A 69 -7.08 -11.90 5.26
CA THR A 69 -8.25 -11.22 5.84
C THR A 69 -7.83 -9.94 6.57
N TYR A 70 -6.83 -10.03 7.44
CA TYR A 70 -6.31 -8.91 8.22
C TYR A 70 -5.74 -7.80 7.32
N TYR A 71 -4.90 -8.16 6.34
CA TYR A 71 -4.32 -7.17 5.43
C TYR A 71 -5.38 -6.50 4.55
N ASN A 72 -6.33 -7.27 4.00
CA ASN A 72 -7.30 -6.74 3.06
C ASN A 72 -8.40 -5.90 3.73
N GLY A 73 -8.84 -6.32 4.92
CA GLY A 73 -9.97 -5.71 5.63
C GLY A 73 -9.58 -4.60 6.61
N GLU A 74 -8.32 -4.56 7.07
CA GLU A 74 -7.90 -3.61 8.10
C GLU A 74 -6.68 -2.80 7.65
N LEU A 75 -5.53 -3.45 7.48
CA LEU A 75 -4.26 -2.73 7.42
C LEU A 75 -4.09 -1.93 6.11
N VAL A 76 -4.37 -2.53 4.95
CA VAL A 76 -4.27 -1.83 3.66
C VAL A 76 -5.30 -0.70 3.56
N ASP A 77 -6.51 -0.92 4.08
CA ASP A 77 -7.55 0.12 4.10
C ASP A 77 -7.19 1.29 5.02
N LEU A 78 -6.62 1.00 6.19
CA LEU A 78 -6.15 2.02 7.13
C LEU A 78 -5.05 2.88 6.50
N LEU A 79 -4.02 2.26 5.93
CA LEU A 79 -2.92 2.96 5.26
C LEU A 79 -3.42 3.82 4.11
N ARG A 80 -4.30 3.26 3.28
CA ARG A 80 -4.91 3.98 2.17
C ARG A 80 -5.75 5.16 2.64
N LYS A 81 -6.50 5.02 3.72
CA LYS A 81 -7.29 6.11 4.31
C LYS A 81 -6.36 7.22 4.81
N LYS A 82 -5.30 6.88 5.56
CA LYS A 82 -4.29 7.84 6.03
C LYS A 82 -3.68 8.63 4.86
N LEU A 83 -3.21 7.94 3.82
CA LEU A 83 -2.65 8.58 2.62
C LEU A 83 -3.66 9.50 1.92
N LYS A 84 -4.91 9.06 1.74
CA LYS A 84 -5.95 9.90 1.10
C LYS A 84 -6.32 11.12 1.93
N ASP A 85 -6.39 10.99 3.25
CA ASP A 85 -6.71 12.12 4.11
C ASP A 85 -5.55 13.13 4.16
N HIS A 86 -4.32 12.63 4.16
CA HIS A 86 -3.11 13.45 4.05
C HIS A 86 -3.01 14.17 2.69
N GLU A 87 -3.38 13.51 1.60
CA GLU A 87 -3.44 14.11 0.26
C GLU A 87 -4.51 15.22 0.18
N LYS A 88 -5.64 15.07 0.88
CA LYS A 88 -6.64 16.16 0.97
C LYS A 88 -6.08 17.37 1.71
N GLN A 89 -5.31 17.16 2.78
CA GLN A 89 -4.64 18.24 3.50
C GLN A 89 -3.62 18.94 2.61
N LEU A 90 -2.84 18.18 1.83
CA LEU A 90 -1.90 18.74 0.85
C LEU A 90 -2.59 19.68 -0.14
N ALA A 91 -3.74 19.25 -0.67
CA ALA A 91 -4.51 20.03 -1.63
C ALA A 91 -4.96 21.38 -1.04
N VAL A 92 -5.31 21.43 0.25
CA VAL A 92 -5.64 22.68 0.96
C VAL A 92 -4.40 23.57 1.08
N MET A 93 -3.25 23.01 1.49
CA MET A 93 -2.00 23.78 1.61
C MET A 93 -1.52 24.37 0.28
N LEU A 94 -1.67 23.61 -0.82
CA LEU A 94 -1.37 24.08 -2.18
C LEU A 94 -2.31 25.23 -2.60
N GLN A 95 -3.58 25.19 -2.19
CA GLN A 95 -4.54 26.27 -2.48
C GLN A 95 -4.27 27.53 -1.66
N GLU A 96 -3.88 27.36 -0.40
CA GLU A 96 -3.62 28.45 0.55
C GLU A 96 -2.20 29.02 0.46
N LEU A 97 -1.31 28.41 -0.35
CA LEU A 97 0.11 28.78 -0.48
C LEU A 97 0.86 28.78 0.86
N ASN A 98 0.47 27.88 1.77
CA ASN A 98 1.03 27.80 3.12
C ASN A 98 2.04 26.65 3.25
N GLU A 99 3.33 26.96 3.17
CA GLU A 99 4.43 25.99 3.37
C GLU A 99 5.01 26.01 4.80
N SER A 100 4.46 26.83 5.69
CA SER A 100 5.03 27.02 7.02
C SER A 100 4.60 25.95 8.03
N ASP A 101 3.70 25.04 7.64
CA ASP A 101 3.16 24.00 8.51
C ASP A 101 4.17 22.85 8.69
N THR A 102 5.06 23.01 9.68
CA THR A 102 6.05 21.98 10.01
C THR A 102 5.47 20.67 10.55
N GLU A 103 4.21 20.66 11.01
CA GLU A 103 3.54 19.45 11.50
C GLU A 103 3.15 18.56 10.33
N TYR A 104 2.60 19.15 9.27
CA TYR A 104 2.28 18.44 8.02
C TYR A 104 3.48 17.68 7.44
N PHE A 105 4.67 18.31 7.38
CA PHE A 105 5.88 17.65 6.84
C PHE A 105 6.32 16.45 7.69
N LYS A 106 6.15 16.53 9.02
CA LYS A 106 6.47 15.42 9.93
C LYS A 106 5.47 14.28 9.77
N ASP A 107 4.18 14.61 9.67
CA ASP A 107 3.12 13.64 9.43
C ASP A 107 3.33 12.92 8.09
N HIS A 108 3.71 13.66 7.04
CA HIS A 108 4.07 13.08 5.75
C HIS A 108 5.15 12.01 5.92
N ALA A 109 6.29 12.38 6.51
CA ALA A 109 7.41 11.47 6.73
C ALA A 109 7.00 10.23 7.54
N GLY A 110 6.17 10.40 8.56
CA GLY A 110 5.65 9.29 9.37
C GLY A 110 4.75 8.34 8.59
N ILE A 111 3.85 8.87 7.75
CA ILE A 111 2.98 8.05 6.89
C ILE A 111 3.81 7.28 5.87
N ILE A 112 4.81 7.94 5.26
CA ILE A 112 5.72 7.31 4.29
C ILE A 112 6.54 6.19 4.94
N GLU A 113 7.04 6.41 6.16
CA GLU A 113 7.74 5.37 6.92
C GLU A 113 6.83 4.17 7.20
N GLU A 114 5.59 4.41 7.64
CA GLU A 114 4.62 3.36 7.95
C GLU A 114 4.27 2.51 6.71
N VAL A 115 3.95 3.15 5.58
CA VAL A 115 3.62 2.43 4.34
C VAL A 115 4.83 1.71 3.75
N SER A 116 6.04 2.30 3.86
CA SER A 116 7.28 1.68 3.41
C SER A 116 7.65 0.45 4.25
N ALA A 117 7.42 0.51 5.56
CA ALA A 117 7.61 -0.62 6.46
C ALA A 117 6.65 -1.75 6.11
N PHE A 118 5.36 -1.43 5.91
CA PHE A 118 4.38 -2.42 5.48
C PHE A 118 4.71 -3.02 4.11
N ALA A 119 5.21 -2.24 3.15
CA ALA A 119 5.61 -2.73 1.84
C ALA A 119 6.63 -3.87 1.92
N LYS A 120 7.59 -3.78 2.87
CA LYS A 120 8.58 -4.84 3.12
C LYS A 120 7.93 -6.10 3.69
N VAL A 121 7.09 -5.94 4.72
CA VAL A 121 6.32 -7.04 5.32
C VAL A 121 5.44 -7.73 4.28
N PHE A 122 4.80 -6.95 3.41
CA PHE A 122 3.94 -7.47 2.35
C PHE A 122 4.74 -8.24 1.29
N ALA A 123 5.95 -7.78 0.96
CA ALA A 123 6.85 -8.51 0.06
C ALA A 123 7.26 -9.87 0.64
N GLU A 124 7.63 -9.93 1.93
CA GLU A 124 7.96 -11.18 2.62
C GLU A 124 6.77 -12.13 2.67
N PHE A 125 5.58 -11.61 2.97
CA PHE A 125 4.32 -12.35 2.90
C PHE A 125 4.11 -12.98 1.51
N LYS A 126 4.29 -12.20 0.44
CA LYS A 126 4.14 -12.70 -0.95
C LYS A 126 5.12 -13.84 -1.23
N HIS A 127 6.39 -13.67 -0.89
CA HIS A 127 7.39 -14.71 -1.09
C HIS A 127 7.06 -15.99 -0.31
N GLY A 128 6.66 -15.86 0.95
CA GLY A 128 6.23 -16.99 1.77
C GLY A 128 5.00 -17.70 1.19
N PHE A 129 4.00 -16.92 0.78
CA PHE A 129 2.75 -17.45 0.22
C PHE A 129 2.99 -18.25 -1.07
N PHE A 130 3.79 -17.73 -2.01
CA PHE A 130 4.11 -18.47 -3.23
C PHE A 130 4.89 -19.75 -2.93
N ALA A 131 5.90 -19.70 -2.06
CA ALA A 131 6.64 -20.89 -1.67
C ALA A 131 5.74 -21.95 -0.99
N PHE A 132 4.75 -21.51 -0.21
CA PHE A 132 3.75 -22.40 0.37
C PHE A 132 2.89 -23.08 -0.70
N ILE A 133 2.37 -22.30 -1.66
CA ILE A 133 1.55 -22.83 -2.75
C ILE A 133 2.36 -23.80 -3.63
N GLU A 134 3.60 -23.46 -3.98
CA GLU A 134 4.52 -24.33 -4.75
C GLU A 134 4.80 -25.66 -4.06
N LYS A 135 5.02 -25.65 -2.74
CA LYS A 135 5.15 -26.90 -1.96
C LYS A 135 3.89 -27.75 -2.01
N GLY A 136 2.72 -27.11 -1.97
CA GLY A 136 1.44 -27.79 -2.16
C GLY A 136 1.31 -28.43 -3.55
N PHE A 137 1.88 -27.81 -4.60
CA PHE A 137 1.93 -28.39 -5.94
C PHE A 137 2.92 -29.56 -6.06
N SER A 138 4.09 -29.47 -5.41
CA SER A 138 5.16 -30.48 -5.51
C SER A 138 4.91 -31.75 -4.68
N ALA A 139 3.90 -31.76 -3.81
CA ALA A 139 3.51 -32.93 -3.02
C ALA A 139 2.73 -34.00 -3.84
N TYR A 140 2.57 -33.79 -5.15
CA TYR A 140 1.96 -34.70 -6.12
C TYR A 140 2.94 -35.07 -7.23
#